data_AF-A0A938XZG4-F1
#
_entry.id   AF-A0A938XZG4-F1
#
_cell.length_a   1.000
_cell.length_b   1.000
_cell.length_c   1.000
_cell.angle_alpha   90.00
_cell.angle_beta   90.00
_cell.angle_gamma   90.00
#
_symmetry.space_group_name_H-M   'P 1'
#
loop_
_entity.id
_entity.type
_entity.pdbx_description
1 polymer ?
#
loop_
_entity_poly.entity_id
_entity_poly.type
_entity_poly.pdbx_seq_one_letter_code
_entity_poly.pdbx_strand_id
1 'polypeptide(L)'
;MLTQQQPLQQQVRFSTQAFLILCRLFDGCYDELKENHSLQERVESIAASLLSGVTALQEQTRAPQEVVLTLSFADCYFLRKLLHEVLPRAAEDGKLAVWIEECIRALEQTGGADEQTNA
;
A
#
# COMPACT_ATOMS: atom_id res chain seq x y z
N MET A 1 30.97 -15.64 -3.88
CA MET A 1 30.27 -14.89 -2.81
C MET A 1 28.95 -14.42 -3.40
N LEU A 2 27.83 -14.99 -2.96
CA LEU A 2 26.50 -14.60 -3.42
C LEU A 2 26.16 -13.25 -2.76
N THR A 3 26.07 -12.20 -3.57
CA THR A 3 25.47 -10.93 -3.15
C THR A 3 24.01 -11.21 -2.83
N GLN A 4 23.67 -11.32 -1.55
CA GLN A 4 22.30 -11.23 -1.05
C GLN A 4 21.74 -9.89 -1.51
N GLN A 5 20.95 -9.89 -2.58
CA GLN A 5 20.11 -8.74 -2.94
C GLN A 5 19.09 -8.60 -1.81
N GLN A 6 19.36 -7.71 -0.84
CA GLN A 6 18.33 -7.31 0.11
C GLN A 6 17.14 -6.78 -0.71
N PRO A 7 15.91 -7.26 -0.44
CA PRO A 7 14.74 -6.72 -1.11
C PRO A 7 14.70 -5.23 -0.82
N LEU A 8 14.65 -4.40 -1.87
CA LEU A 8 14.47 -2.96 -1.73
C LEU A 8 13.13 -2.71 -1.04
N GLN A 9 13.19 -2.45 0.26
CA GLN A 9 12.06 -2.06 1.09
C GLN A 9 11.92 -0.54 1.04
N GLN A 10 10.68 -0.09 0.98
CA GLN A 10 10.31 1.30 0.82
C GLN A 10 9.34 1.69 1.93
N GLN A 11 9.58 2.83 2.58
CA GLN A 11 8.61 3.39 3.51
C GLN A 11 7.57 4.20 2.75
N VAL A 12 6.34 3.71 2.72
CA VAL A 12 5.21 4.38 2.08
C VAL A 12 4.38 5.06 3.16
N ARG A 13 4.04 6.34 2.94
CA ARG A 13 3.19 7.12 3.85
C ARG A 13 1.83 7.33 3.21
N PHE A 14 0.78 6.94 3.93
CA PHE A 14 -0.61 7.15 3.54
C PHE A 14 -1.29 8.06 4.54
N SER A 15 -2.26 8.87 4.12
CA SER A 15 -3.24 9.35 5.11
C SER A 15 -4.02 8.16 5.67
N THR A 16 -4.48 8.28 6.91
CA THR A 16 -5.26 7.20 7.55
C THR A 16 -6.48 6.81 6.73
N GLN A 17 -7.15 7.77 6.09
CA GLN A 17 -8.33 7.49 5.28
C GLN A 17 -7.98 6.73 4.00
N ALA A 18 -6.92 7.14 3.29
CA ALA A 18 -6.42 6.42 2.12
C ALA A 18 -6.01 4.98 2.49
N PHE A 19 -5.29 4.82 3.60
CA PHE A 19 -4.89 3.49 4.10
C PHE A 19 -6.10 2.59 4.39
N LEU A 20 -7.13 3.08 5.08
CA LEU A 20 -8.33 2.29 5.37
C LEU A 20 -9.10 1.90 4.10
N ILE A 21 -9.14 2.78 3.10
CA ILE A 21 -9.72 2.46 1.79
C ILE A 21 -8.90 1.37 1.10
N LEU A 22 -7.57 1.47 1.11
CA LEU A 22 -6.68 0.44 0.57
C LEU A 22 -6.93 -0.92 1.24
N CYS A 23 -7.00 -0.97 2.57
CA CYS A 23 -7.34 -2.18 3.31
C CYS A 23 -8.67 -2.78 2.86
N ARG A 24 -9.73 -1.96 2.77
CA ARG A 24 -11.06 -2.42 2.37
C ARG A 24 -11.09 -2.94 0.93
N LEU A 25 -10.40 -2.26 0.01
CA LEU A 25 -10.33 -2.70 -1.39
C LEU A 25 -9.56 -4.00 -1.53
N PHE A 26 -8.44 -4.12 -0.81
CA PHE A 26 -7.62 -5.33 -0.82
C PHE A 26 -8.34 -6.52 -0.20
N ASP A 27 -9.04 -6.32 0.93
CA ASP A 27 -9.89 -7.34 1.55
C ASP A 27 -10.96 -7.86 0.59
N GLY A 28 -11.59 -6.96 -0.17
CA GLY A 28 -12.63 -7.32 -1.15
C GLY A 28 -12.15 -8.16 -2.33
N CYS A 29 -10.84 -8.24 -2.60
CA CYS A 29 -10.27 -9.09 -3.64
C CYS A 29 -9.26 -10.12 -3.11
N TYR A 30 -9.06 -10.20 -1.79
CA TYR A 30 -8.04 -11.05 -1.18
C TYR A 30 -8.26 -12.54 -1.50
N ASP A 31 -9.48 -13.05 -1.31
CA ASP A 31 -9.78 -14.47 -1.53
C ASP A 31 -9.54 -14.86 -3.00
N GLU A 32 -10.00 -14.04 -3.95
CA GLU A 32 -9.80 -14.26 -5.39
C GLU A 32 -8.31 -14.22 -5.77
N LEU A 33 -7.56 -13.24 -5.25
CA LEU A 33 -6.13 -13.10 -5.53
C LEU A 33 -5.31 -14.24 -4.90
N LYS A 34 -5.71 -14.73 -3.74
CA LYS A 34 -5.05 -15.81 -3.01
C LYS A 34 -5.18 -17.16 -3.71
N GLU A 35 -6.29 -17.42 -4.39
CA GLU A 35 -6.49 -18.64 -5.19
C GLU A 35 -5.50 -18.73 -6.36
N ASN A 36 -4.94 -17.61 -6.81
CA ASN A 36 -3.89 -17.60 -7.80
C ASN A 36 -2.54 -17.97 -7.17
N HIS A 37 -2.13 -19.24 -7.33
CA HIS A 37 -0.87 -19.77 -6.80
C HIS A 37 0.38 -18.94 -7.16
N SER A 38 0.38 -18.23 -8.29
CA SER A 38 1.53 -17.40 -8.70
C SER A 38 1.61 -16.06 -7.95
N LEU A 39 0.50 -15.62 -7.34
CA LEU A 39 0.39 -14.37 -6.60
C LEU A 39 0.29 -14.59 -5.10
N GLN A 40 -0.01 -15.80 -4.65
CA GLN A 40 -0.29 -16.14 -3.26
C GLN A 40 0.74 -15.56 -2.28
N GLU A 41 2.04 -15.80 -2.49
CA GLU A 41 3.10 -15.29 -1.60
C GLU A 41 3.07 -13.75 -1.50
N ARG A 42 2.84 -13.06 -2.62
CA ARG A 42 2.76 -11.60 -2.66
C ARG A 42 1.49 -11.09 -1.96
N VAL A 43 0.37 -11.75 -2.20
CA VAL A 43 -0.91 -11.39 -1.59
C VAL A 43 -0.83 -11.53 -0.07
N GLU A 44 -0.23 -12.61 0.43
CA GLU A 44 -0.02 -12.81 1.87
C GLU A 44 0.99 -11.79 2.46
N SER A 45 2.07 -11.46 1.74
CA SER A 45 3.02 -10.41 2.14
C SER A 45 2.34 -9.04 2.31
N ILE A 46 1.50 -8.67 1.35
CA ILE A 46 0.72 -7.43 1.39
C ILE A 46 -0.28 -7.49 2.54
N ALA A 47 -1.03 -8.59 2.68
CA ALA A 47 -2.01 -8.77 3.74
C ALA A 47 -1.38 -8.61 5.13
N ALA A 48 -0.21 -9.23 5.37
CA ALA A 48 0.54 -9.10 6.61
C ALA A 48 0.96 -7.64 6.86
N SER A 49 1.42 -6.93 5.83
CA SER A 49 1.82 -5.53 5.95
C SER A 49 0.63 -4.61 6.26
N LEU A 50 -0.51 -4.82 5.62
CA LEU A 50 -1.74 -4.08 5.89
C LEU A 50 -2.28 -4.38 7.29
N LEU A 51 -2.28 -5.65 7.71
CA LEU A 51 -2.70 -6.04 9.06
C LEU A 51 -1.83 -5.40 10.14
N SER A 52 -0.51 -5.36 9.92
CA SER A 52 0.43 -4.66 10.80
C SER A 52 0.08 -3.17 10.92
N GLY A 53 -0.21 -2.50 9.79
CA GLY A 53 -0.65 -1.11 9.79
C GLY A 53 -1.95 -0.87 10.56
N VAL A 54 -2.95 -1.74 10.40
CA VAL A 54 -4.22 -1.66 11.16
C VAL A 54 -3.99 -1.89 12.65
N THR A 55 -3.13 -2.85 13.01
CA THR A 55 -2.81 -3.14 14.41
C THR A 55 -2.13 -1.93 15.06
N ALA A 56 -1.15 -1.34 14.38
CA ALA A 56 -0.46 -0.14 14.83
C ALA A 56 -1.39 1.08 14.96
N LEU A 57 -2.46 1.17 14.14
CA LEU A 57 -3.49 2.19 14.31
C LEU A 57 -4.30 1.99 15.60
N GLN A 58 -4.65 0.74 15.92
CA GLN A 58 -5.46 0.40 17.10
C GLN A 58 -4.72 0.64 18.42
N GLU A 59 -3.39 0.46 18.42
CA GLU A 59 -2.56 0.65 19.60
C GLU A 59 -2.31 2.14 19.95
N GLN A 60 -2.63 3.06 19.04
CA GLN A 60 -2.42 4.49 19.26
C GLN A 60 -3.53 5.12 20.11
N THR A 61 -3.13 5.83 21.16
CA THR A 61 -4.05 6.54 22.07
C THR A 61 -4.80 7.70 21.40
N ARG A 62 -4.31 8.20 20.26
CA ARG A 62 -4.93 9.26 19.47
C ARG A 62 -5.03 8.80 18.02
N ALA A 63 -6.11 9.17 17.33
CA ALA A 63 -6.27 8.86 15.92
C ALA A 63 -5.15 9.54 15.11
N PRO A 64 -4.23 8.78 14.50
CA PRO A 64 -3.17 9.37 13.69
C PRO A 64 -3.73 9.89 12.37
N GLN A 65 -3.05 10.90 11.82
CA GLN A 65 -3.39 11.46 10.51
C GLN A 65 -2.77 10.65 9.36
N GLU A 66 -1.68 9.91 9.64
CA GLU A 66 -0.92 9.16 8.66
C GLU A 66 -0.56 7.76 9.17
N VAL A 67 -0.38 6.84 8.22
CA VAL A 67 0.11 5.48 8.43
C VAL A 67 1.35 5.28 7.60
N VAL A 68 2.42 4.77 8.23
CA VAL A 68 3.67 4.44 7.54
C VAL A 68 3.79 2.92 7.45
N LEU A 69 3.93 2.42 6.23
CA LEU A 69 4.16 1.00 5.96
C LEU A 69 5.54 0.80 5.36
N THR A 70 6.19 -0.31 5.73
CA THR A 70 7.38 -0.78 5.03
C THR A 70 6.93 -1.85 4.04
N LEU A 71 6.97 -1.53 2.75
CA LEU A 71 6.55 -2.43 1.66
C LEU A 71 7.73 -2.73 0.75
N SER A 72 7.76 -3.93 0.15
CA SER A 72 8.74 -4.20 -0.90
C SER A 72 8.37 -3.45 -2.17
N PHE A 73 9.35 -3.14 -3.03
CA PHE A 73 9.08 -2.56 -4.35
C PHE A 73 8.04 -3.36 -5.16
N ALA A 74 8.11 -4.69 -5.03
CA ALA A 74 7.21 -5.60 -5.74
C ALA A 74 5.77 -5.53 -5.22
N ASP A 75 5.59 -5.31 -3.92
CA ASP A 75 4.29 -5.09 -3.28
C ASP A 75 3.72 -3.72 -3.66
N CYS A 76 4.55 -2.67 -3.65
CA CYS A 76 4.17 -1.34 -4.10
C CYS A 76 3.68 -1.34 -5.55
N TYR A 77 4.42 -2.00 -6.44
CA TYR A 77 4.07 -2.11 -7.85
C TYR A 77 2.76 -2.87 -8.06
N PHE A 78 2.57 -3.98 -7.32
CA PHE A 78 1.35 -4.78 -7.39
C PHE A 78 0.13 -3.97 -6.94
N LEU A 79 0.21 -3.34 -5.76
CA LEU A 79 -0.85 -2.49 -5.23
C LEU A 79 -1.18 -1.34 -6.18
N ARG A 80 -0.17 -0.70 -6.78
CA ARG A 80 -0.39 0.37 -7.75
C ARG A 80 -1.18 -0.12 -8.96
N LYS A 81 -0.82 -1.28 -9.51
CA LYS A 81 -1.56 -1.89 -10.62
C LYS A 81 -3.01 -2.19 -10.26
N LEU A 82 -3.23 -2.82 -9.10
CA LEU A 82 -4.56 -3.14 -8.62
C LEU A 82 -5.42 -1.88 -8.48
N LEU A 83 -4.88 -0.82 -7.89
CA LEU A 83 -5.60 0.45 -7.72
C LEU A 83 -5.93 1.13 -9.06
N HIS A 84 -5.03 1.08 -10.04
CA HIS A 84 -5.33 1.59 -11.39
C HIS A 84 -6.45 0.82 -12.10
N GLU A 85 -6.58 -0.49 -11.85
CA GLU A 85 -7.67 -1.30 -12.41
C GLU A 85 -9.02 -1.00 -11.74
N VAL A 86 -9.00 -0.64 -10.46
CA VAL A 86 -10.20 -0.31 -9.69
C VAL A 86 -10.67 1.13 -9.91
N LEU A 87 -9.74 2.07 -10.14
CA LEU A 87 -10.03 3.51 -10.26
C LEU A 87 -11.16 3.85 -11.27
N PRO A 88 -11.23 3.28 -12.48
CA PRO A 88 -12.31 3.56 -13.42
C PRO A 88 -13.70 3.19 -12.88
N ARG A 89 -13.80 2.13 -12.08
CA ARG A 89 -15.05 1.68 -11.45
C ARG A 89 -15.43 2.57 -10.27
N ALA A 90 -14.43 3.14 -9.59
CA ALA A 90 -14.64 4.08 -8.50
C ALA A 90 -14.99 5.50 -8.98
N ALA A 91 -14.82 5.81 -10.27
CA ALA A 91 -15.07 7.16 -10.81
C ALA A 91 -16.54 7.63 -10.61
N GLU A 92 -17.49 6.70 -10.50
CA GLU A 92 -18.89 7.00 -10.19
C GLU A 92 -19.08 7.47 -8.72
N ASP A 93 -18.17 7.08 -7.83
CA ASP A 93 -18.06 7.58 -6.45
C ASP A 93 -16.84 8.51 -6.36
N GLY A 94 -17.05 9.79 -6.67
CA GLY A 94 -15.98 10.79 -6.70
C GLY A 94 -15.17 10.90 -5.41
N LYS A 95 -15.69 10.51 -4.24
CA LYS A 95 -14.90 10.46 -3.00
C LYS A 95 -13.99 9.24 -2.96
N LEU A 96 -14.49 8.07 -3.33
CA LEU A 96 -13.68 6.85 -3.41
C LEU A 96 -12.54 7.01 -4.42
N ALA A 97 -12.81 7.62 -5.58
CA ALA A 97 -11.80 7.90 -6.60
C ALA A 97 -10.64 8.76 -6.03
N VAL A 98 -10.94 9.82 -5.28
CA VAL A 98 -9.92 10.69 -4.65
C VAL A 98 -9.01 9.90 -3.71
N TRP A 99 -9.57 9.02 -2.88
CA TRP A 99 -8.77 8.20 -1.95
C TRP A 99 -7.91 7.16 -2.67
N ILE A 100 -8.41 6.58 -3.76
CA ILE A 100 -7.63 5.66 -4.60
C ILE A 100 -6.47 6.38 -5.27
N GLU A 101 -6.71 7.58 -5.82
CA GLU A 101 -5.63 8.41 -6.38
C GLU A 101 -4.58 8.77 -5.33
N GLU A 102 -4.99 9.06 -4.10
CA GLU A 102 -4.07 9.33 -3.00
C GLU A 102 -3.23 8.11 -2.65
N CYS A 103 -3.82 6.92 -2.63
CA CYS A 103 -3.08 5.67 -2.47
C CYS A 103 -2.04 5.48 -3.58
N ILE A 104 -2.43 5.73 -4.84
CA ILE A 104 -1.52 5.64 -5.99
C ILE A 104 -0.36 6.64 -5.83
N ARG A 105 -0.65 7.90 -5.50
CA ARG A 105 0.38 8.93 -5.27
C ARG A 105 1.36 8.53 -4.17
N ALA A 106 0.85 8.01 -3.04
CA ALA A 106 1.69 7.52 -1.94
C ALA A 106 2.64 6.41 -2.40
N LEU A 107 2.13 5.43 -3.17
CA LEU A 107 2.89 4.31 -3.71
C LEU A 107 3.92 4.72 -4.78
N GLU A 108 3.74 5.87 -5.44
CA GLU A 108 4.66 6.38 -6.46
C GLU A 108 5.79 7.25 -5.88
N GLN A 109 5.53 7.96 -4.78
CA GLN A 109 6.49 8.88 -4.16
C GLN A 109 7.70 8.17 -3.52
N THR A 110 7.64 6.85 -3.36
CA THR A 110 8.75 6.05 -2.80
C THR A 110 9.85 5.68 -3.80
N GLY A 111 9.75 6.16 -5.05
CA GLY A 111 10.78 6.01 -6.08
C GLY A 111 11.87 7.10 -6.09
N GLY A 112 11.76 8.12 -5.23
CA GLY A 112 12.72 9.24 -5.16
C GLY A 112 13.32 9.38 -3.78
N ALA A 113 14.45 8.71 -3.55
CA ALA A 113 15.41 9.25 -2.59
C ALA A 113 16.11 10.42 -3.27
N ASP A 114 15.55 11.61 -3.15
CA ASP A 114 16.29 12.86 -3.36
C ASP A 114 15.91 13.88 -2.28
N GLU A 115 16.87 14.04 -1.37
CA GLU A 115 17.45 15.35 -1.07
C GLU A 115 16.59 16.36 -0.29
N GLN A 116 16.66 16.26 1.04
CA GLN A 116 16.73 17.46 1.88
C GLN A 116 18.17 17.61 2.37
N THR A 117 18.97 18.17 1.47
CA THR A 117 20.22 18.87 1.75
C THR A 117 19.95 20.04 2.69
N ASN A 118 20.72 20.06 3.77
CA ASN A 118 21.16 21.22 4.55
C ASN A 118 20.89 22.60 3.89
N ALA A 119 20.07 23.43 4.53
CA ALA A 119 20.07 24.89 4.38
C ALA A 119 19.67 25.54 5.71
#